data_AF-A0A9X3BXQ0-F1
#
_entry.id   AF-A0A9X3BXQ0-F1
#
_cell.length_a   1.000
_cell.length_b   1.000
_cell.length_c   1.000
_cell.angle_alpha   90.00
_cell.angle_beta   90.00
_cell.angle_gamma   90.00
#
_symmetry.space_group_name_H-M   'P 1'
#
loop_
_entity.id
_entity.type
_entity.pdbx_description
1 polymer ?
#
loop_
_entity_poly.entity_id
_entity_poly.type
_entity_poly.pdbx_seq_one_letter_code
_entity_poly.pdbx_strand_id
1 'polypeptide(L)'
;MKRINKFILALLFVFSVVQLYPNSNATECPIVSLANDISISGTEFKALIQSPEIFKAWNLLNTESPAIRTNIEELKLVSKNLDEINKAGGYLKWKATIKKSLVPSSLITKITENGAQKLKAWTESKNITYKPRVGESISGASVEAKIFDDLESIIDNKKVLETLEDEQGRLLFVLERPGQTHQVLTLHPTNSGEFKMTMFQPAYNPNLNPNISVLPSTNKLVPDYKGTRYMHPDNTAYLAKNNGKGILIEMQGTRAKDFSESFKKLGIKASEATDYTWHHMDDFQIIDGKPYCTMQLVLSEGHGGSGITGMAHSGSVAQWKAYFGITIYP
;
A
#
# COMPACT_ATOMS: atom_id res chain seq x y z
N MET A 1 16.64 27.38 -44.23
CA MET A 1 15.24 27.80 -44.49
C MET A 1 14.66 27.31 -45.85
N LYS A 2 15.06 26.16 -46.42
CA LYS A 2 14.55 25.69 -47.74
C LYS A 2 13.68 24.41 -47.74
N ARG A 3 13.46 23.76 -46.57
CA ARG A 3 12.66 22.52 -46.46
C ARG A 3 11.22 22.73 -45.96
N ILE A 4 10.93 23.87 -45.32
CA ILE A 4 9.61 24.17 -44.73
C ILE A 4 8.52 24.40 -45.79
N ASN A 5 8.89 24.81 -47.02
CA ASN A 5 7.90 25.16 -48.03
C ASN A 5 7.30 23.99 -48.81
N LYS A 6 7.86 22.78 -48.83
CA LYS A 6 7.30 21.70 -49.67
C LYS A 6 6.16 20.92 -49.00
N PHE A 7 6.23 20.76 -47.68
CA PHE A 7 5.21 20.00 -46.93
C PHE A 7 3.95 20.85 -46.68
N ILE A 8 4.13 22.14 -46.36
CA ILE A 8 3.03 23.09 -46.16
C ILE A 8 2.30 23.38 -47.49
N LEU A 9 3.03 23.45 -48.61
CA LEU A 9 2.43 23.67 -49.93
C LEU A 9 1.68 22.41 -50.43
N ALA A 10 2.16 21.21 -50.11
CA ALA A 10 1.43 19.97 -50.38
C ALA A 10 0.14 19.87 -49.55
N LEU A 11 0.17 20.29 -48.28
CA LEU A 11 -1.03 20.36 -47.43
C LEU A 11 -2.05 21.40 -47.94
N LEU A 12 -1.59 22.58 -48.38
CA LEU A 12 -2.44 23.63 -48.94
C LEU A 12 -3.09 23.20 -50.27
N PHE A 13 -2.39 22.39 -51.08
CA PHE A 13 -2.92 21.86 -52.34
C PHE A 13 -3.98 20.76 -52.13
N VAL A 14 -3.92 20.03 -51.02
CA VAL A 14 -5.00 19.11 -50.61
C VAL A 14 -6.21 19.89 -50.08
N PHE A 15 -5.97 21.04 -49.44
CA PHE A 15 -7.03 21.91 -48.89
C PHE A 15 -7.96 22.48 -49.96
N SER A 16 -7.46 22.81 -51.16
CA SER A 16 -8.28 23.33 -52.27
C SER A 16 -9.10 22.26 -52.97
N VAL A 17 -8.71 20.98 -52.90
CA VAL A 17 -9.43 19.87 -53.55
C VAL A 17 -10.56 19.33 -52.67
N VAL A 18 -10.45 19.45 -51.35
CA VAL A 18 -11.44 18.91 -50.39
C VAL A 18 -12.66 19.82 -50.21
N GLN A 19 -12.58 21.12 -50.54
CA GLN A 19 -13.72 22.05 -50.43
C GLN A 19 -14.81 21.88 -51.52
N LEU A 20 -14.68 20.90 -52.42
CA LEU A 20 -15.63 20.67 -53.53
C LEU A 20 -16.62 19.51 -53.31
N TYR A 21 -16.64 18.88 -52.13
CA TYR A 21 -17.61 17.81 -51.84
C TYR A 21 -18.42 18.12 -50.57
N PRO A 22 -19.67 18.63 -50.69
CA PRO A 22 -20.58 18.66 -49.57
C PRO A 22 -21.19 17.27 -49.44
N ASN A 23 -20.65 16.44 -48.55
CA ASN A 23 -21.35 15.25 -48.09
C ASN A 23 -21.63 15.37 -46.59
N SER A 24 -22.89 15.64 -46.30
CA SER A 24 -23.52 15.50 -45.00
C SER A 24 -23.34 14.07 -44.47
N ASN A 25 -22.86 13.94 -43.24
CA ASN A 25 -22.67 12.71 -42.44
C ASN A 25 -21.27 12.08 -42.44
N ALA A 26 -20.20 12.86 -42.61
CA ALA A 26 -18.83 12.38 -42.39
C ALA A 26 -18.33 12.73 -40.97
N THR A 27 -17.86 11.72 -40.24
CA THR A 27 -16.84 11.88 -39.20
C THR A 27 -15.76 12.83 -39.71
N GLU A 28 -15.38 13.84 -38.91
CA GLU A 28 -14.38 14.84 -39.32
C GLU A 28 -13.16 14.16 -39.95
N CYS A 29 -12.76 14.62 -41.13
CA CYS A 29 -11.59 14.10 -41.83
C CYS A 29 -10.36 14.28 -40.92
N PRO A 30 -9.61 13.20 -40.60
CA PRO A 30 -8.45 13.29 -39.69
C PRO A 30 -7.41 14.32 -40.13
N ILE A 31 -7.26 14.55 -41.44
CA ILE A 31 -6.35 15.58 -41.96
C ILE A 31 -6.83 16.99 -41.59
N VAL A 32 -8.14 17.23 -41.60
CA VAL A 32 -8.73 18.52 -41.21
C VAL A 32 -8.58 18.73 -39.70
N SER A 33 -8.86 17.70 -38.89
CA SER A 33 -8.66 17.77 -37.43
C SER A 33 -7.19 18.02 -37.09
N LEU A 34 -6.24 17.37 -37.77
CA LEU A 34 -4.81 17.60 -37.58
C LEU A 34 -4.40 19.02 -37.98
N ALA A 35 -4.88 19.52 -39.12
CA ALA A 35 -4.57 20.88 -39.58
C ALA A 35 -5.09 21.94 -38.58
N ASN A 36 -6.29 21.72 -38.04
CA ASN A 36 -6.86 22.56 -36.98
C ASN A 36 -6.03 22.48 -35.71
N ASP A 37 -5.70 21.27 -35.24
CA ASP A 37 -4.88 21.09 -34.03
C ASP A 37 -3.50 21.74 -34.20
N ILE A 38 -2.87 21.65 -35.37
CA ILE A 38 -1.60 22.34 -35.68
C ILE A 38 -1.77 23.86 -35.69
N SER A 39 -2.89 24.40 -36.20
CA SER A 39 -3.06 25.85 -36.27
C SER A 39 -3.23 26.48 -34.89
N ILE A 40 -3.93 25.79 -33.97
CA ILE A 40 -4.25 26.31 -32.63
C ILE A 40 -3.26 25.90 -31.52
N SER A 41 -2.52 24.80 -31.69
CA SER A 41 -1.66 24.29 -30.62
C SER A 41 -0.32 25.01 -30.48
N GLY A 42 0.28 24.89 -29.29
CA GLY A 42 1.58 25.45 -28.95
C GLY A 42 2.76 24.84 -29.73
N THR A 43 3.94 25.45 -29.58
CA THR A 43 5.18 25.05 -30.26
C THR A 43 5.61 23.62 -29.91
N GLU A 44 5.36 23.17 -28.67
CA GLU A 44 5.70 21.81 -28.22
C GLU A 44 4.91 20.74 -28.99
N PHE A 45 3.60 20.89 -29.15
CA PHE A 45 2.77 19.97 -29.94
C PHE A 45 3.27 19.88 -31.39
N LYS A 46 3.54 21.03 -32.01
CA LYS A 46 4.04 21.14 -33.39
C LYS A 46 5.39 20.44 -33.60
N ALA A 47 6.24 20.44 -32.58
CA ALA A 47 7.51 19.73 -32.60
C ALA A 47 7.30 18.21 -32.43
N LEU A 48 6.46 17.81 -31.47
CA LEU A 48 6.22 16.40 -31.14
C LEU A 48 5.47 15.64 -32.24
N ILE A 49 4.47 16.25 -32.86
CA ILE A 49 3.60 15.59 -33.86
C ILE A 49 4.35 15.14 -35.13
N GLN A 50 5.58 15.58 -35.30
CA GLN A 50 6.47 15.15 -36.40
C GLN A 50 7.03 13.74 -36.18
N SER A 51 6.99 13.21 -34.94
CA SER A 51 7.37 11.82 -34.67
C SER A 51 6.30 10.85 -35.18
N PRO A 52 6.67 9.78 -35.90
CA PRO A 52 5.72 8.77 -36.36
C PRO A 52 4.88 8.13 -35.24
N GLU A 53 5.49 7.90 -34.08
CA GLU A 53 4.88 7.27 -32.91
C GLU A 53 3.90 8.23 -32.23
N ILE A 54 4.25 9.51 -32.14
CA ILE A 54 3.35 10.55 -31.64
C ILE A 54 2.19 10.76 -32.62
N PHE A 55 2.43 10.72 -33.93
CA PHE A 55 1.35 10.81 -34.92
C PHE A 55 0.39 9.63 -34.82
N LYS A 56 0.89 8.41 -34.64
CA LYS A 56 0.06 7.22 -34.37
C LYS A 56 -0.77 7.39 -33.08
N ALA A 57 -0.16 7.90 -32.02
CA ALA A 57 -0.85 8.20 -30.76
C ALA A 57 -1.95 9.26 -30.94
N TRP A 58 -1.65 10.35 -31.64
CA TRP A 58 -2.63 11.39 -31.97
C TRP A 58 -3.79 10.84 -32.78
N ASN A 59 -3.53 10.03 -33.82
CA ASN A 59 -4.57 9.47 -34.68
C ASN A 59 -5.49 8.50 -33.90
N LEU A 60 -4.90 7.70 -33.00
CA LEU A 60 -5.64 6.84 -32.10
C LEU A 60 -6.54 7.65 -31.15
N LEU A 61 -5.99 8.67 -30.49
CA LEU A 61 -6.76 9.55 -29.60
C LEU A 61 -7.80 10.37 -30.35
N ASN A 62 -7.53 10.82 -31.58
CA ASN A 62 -8.52 11.49 -32.42
C ASN A 62 -9.72 10.60 -32.71
N THR A 63 -9.52 9.28 -32.74
CA THR A 63 -10.59 8.30 -32.97
C THR A 63 -11.33 7.96 -31.68
N GLU A 64 -10.60 7.66 -30.60
CA GLU A 64 -11.19 7.08 -29.37
C GLU A 64 -11.40 8.08 -28.23
N SER A 65 -10.70 9.21 -28.22
CA SER A 65 -10.80 10.23 -27.17
C SER A 65 -10.44 11.64 -27.70
N PRO A 66 -11.27 12.22 -28.59
CA PRO A 66 -10.91 13.43 -29.33
C PRO A 66 -10.60 14.63 -28.44
N ALA A 67 -11.18 14.71 -27.25
CA ALA A 67 -11.02 15.84 -26.32
C ALA A 67 -9.59 15.98 -25.75
N ILE A 68 -8.78 14.92 -25.77
CA ILE A 68 -7.44 14.89 -25.18
C ILE A 68 -6.34 14.64 -26.23
N ARG A 69 -6.69 14.59 -27.52
CA ARG A 69 -5.77 14.25 -28.61
C ARG A 69 -4.58 15.22 -28.76
N THR A 70 -4.68 16.43 -28.22
CA THR A 70 -3.59 17.43 -28.20
C THR A 70 -2.88 17.52 -26.85
N ASN A 71 -3.28 16.72 -25.85
CA ASN A 71 -2.62 16.67 -24.55
C ASN A 71 -1.22 16.04 -24.69
N ILE A 72 -0.19 16.81 -24.40
CA ILE A 72 1.20 16.41 -24.60
C ILE A 72 1.59 15.18 -23.77
N GLU A 73 1.20 15.13 -22.51
CA GLU A 73 1.59 14.04 -21.61
C GLU A 73 0.86 12.75 -21.97
N GLU A 74 -0.41 12.84 -22.36
CA GLU A 74 -1.16 11.69 -22.86
C GLU A 74 -0.58 11.18 -24.19
N LEU A 75 -0.18 12.08 -25.11
CA LEU A 75 0.49 11.69 -26.36
C LEU A 75 1.81 10.96 -26.12
N LYS A 76 2.63 11.45 -25.18
CA LYS A 76 3.88 10.78 -24.77
C LYS A 76 3.62 9.42 -24.14
N LEU A 77 2.55 9.29 -23.34
CA LEU A 77 2.16 8.04 -22.73
C LEU A 77 1.67 7.03 -23.78
N VAL A 78 0.72 7.42 -24.62
CA VAL A 78 0.12 6.55 -25.65
C VAL A 78 1.16 6.10 -26.66
N SER A 79 2.04 7.00 -27.12
CA SER A 79 3.09 6.67 -28.10
C SER A 79 4.07 5.59 -27.62
N LYS A 80 4.33 5.50 -26.31
CA LYS A 80 5.18 4.47 -25.71
C LYS A 80 4.50 3.11 -25.54
N ASN A 81 3.17 3.06 -25.62
CA ASN A 81 2.38 1.86 -25.26
C ASN A 81 1.47 1.38 -26.41
N LEU A 82 1.73 1.77 -27.65
CA LEU A 82 0.89 1.43 -28.82
C LEU A 82 0.65 -0.09 -28.97
N ASP A 83 1.66 -0.92 -28.70
CA ASP A 83 1.54 -2.38 -28.79
C ASP A 83 0.61 -2.96 -27.72
N GLU A 84 0.72 -2.46 -26.49
CA GLU A 84 -0.16 -2.85 -25.39
C GLU A 84 -1.59 -2.40 -25.62
N ILE A 85 -1.76 -1.20 -26.19
CA ILE A 85 -3.07 -0.66 -26.53
C ILE A 85 -3.75 -1.52 -27.61
N ASN A 86 -3.00 -1.94 -28.62
CA ASN A 86 -3.49 -2.86 -29.63
C ASN A 86 -3.86 -4.23 -29.03
N LYS A 87 -3.03 -4.78 -28.14
CA LYS A 87 -3.34 -6.03 -27.43
C LYS A 87 -4.60 -5.94 -26.56
N ALA A 88 -4.83 -4.79 -25.93
CA ALA A 88 -6.02 -4.53 -25.13
C ALA A 88 -7.29 -4.27 -25.98
N GLY A 89 -7.14 -4.11 -27.30
CA GLY A 89 -8.23 -3.86 -28.24
C GLY A 89 -8.76 -2.43 -28.23
N GLY A 90 -7.89 -1.44 -27.97
CA GLY A 90 -8.20 0.00 -28.08
C GLY A 90 -7.72 0.82 -26.88
N TYR A 91 -7.54 2.12 -27.08
CA TYR A 91 -7.09 3.07 -26.06
C TYR A 91 -8.00 3.06 -24.84
N LEU A 92 -9.32 3.08 -25.01
CA LEU A 92 -10.26 3.12 -23.88
C LEU A 92 -10.16 1.86 -23.01
N LYS A 93 -9.99 0.68 -23.64
CA LYS A 93 -9.82 -0.60 -22.93
C LYS A 93 -8.47 -0.70 -22.24
N TRP A 94 -7.40 -0.28 -22.91
CA TRP A 94 -6.08 -0.18 -22.30
C TRP A 94 -6.07 0.80 -21.13
N LYS A 95 -6.67 1.98 -21.29
CA LYS A 95 -6.80 2.99 -20.24
C LYS A 95 -7.59 2.45 -19.04
N ALA A 96 -8.65 1.67 -19.29
CA ALA A 96 -9.37 0.96 -18.23
C ALA A 96 -8.53 -0.12 -17.55
N THR A 97 -7.58 -0.72 -18.26
CA THR A 97 -6.64 -1.73 -17.72
C THR A 97 -5.55 -1.08 -16.87
N ILE A 98 -4.95 0.03 -17.33
CA ILE A 98 -3.97 0.76 -16.51
C ILE A 98 -4.63 1.51 -15.35
N LYS A 99 -5.90 1.95 -15.48
CA LYS A 99 -6.68 2.46 -14.33
C LYS A 99 -6.88 1.40 -13.26
N LYS A 100 -6.90 0.12 -13.64
CA LYS A 100 -6.90 -1.00 -12.69
C LYS A 100 -5.50 -1.31 -12.14
N SER A 101 -4.44 -0.89 -12.83
CA SER A 101 -3.04 -1.15 -12.46
C SER A 101 -2.33 0.04 -11.78
N LEU A 102 -2.98 1.18 -11.66
CA LEU A 102 -2.44 2.39 -11.05
C LEU A 102 -3.16 2.64 -9.72
N VAL A 103 -2.39 3.00 -8.69
CA VAL A 103 -2.96 3.42 -7.41
C VAL A 103 -3.83 4.66 -7.66
N PRO A 104 -5.11 4.69 -7.24
CA PRO A 104 -5.98 5.85 -7.44
C PRO A 104 -5.40 7.13 -6.85
N SER A 105 -5.51 8.27 -7.55
CA SER A 105 -4.95 9.55 -7.08
C SER A 105 -5.49 10.00 -5.72
N SER A 106 -6.74 9.65 -5.41
CA SER A 106 -7.34 9.86 -4.09
C SER A 106 -6.62 9.07 -3.00
N LEU A 107 -6.28 7.81 -3.29
CA LEU A 107 -5.50 6.96 -2.40
C LEU A 107 -4.05 7.46 -2.27
N ILE A 108 -3.39 7.84 -3.37
CA ILE A 108 -2.04 8.46 -3.34
C ILE A 108 -2.01 9.66 -2.39
N THR A 109 -3.02 10.52 -2.46
CA THR A 109 -3.14 11.68 -1.56
C THR A 109 -3.21 11.25 -0.09
N LYS A 110 -3.85 10.12 0.21
CA LYS A 110 -4.01 9.58 1.57
C LYS A 110 -2.75 8.88 2.09
N ILE A 111 -2.12 8.02 1.28
CA ILE A 111 -0.96 7.19 1.70
C ILE A 111 0.40 7.78 1.30
N THR A 112 0.41 8.98 0.70
CA THR A 112 1.56 9.63 0.06
C THR A 112 2.06 8.90 -1.20
N GLU A 113 2.84 9.60 -2.03
CA GLU A 113 3.48 9.03 -3.22
C GLU A 113 4.37 7.83 -2.88
N ASN A 114 5.18 7.94 -1.81
CA ASN A 114 6.04 6.84 -1.36
C ASN A 114 5.22 5.63 -0.86
N GLY A 115 4.11 5.87 -0.14
CA GLY A 115 3.24 4.78 0.30
C GLY A 115 2.51 4.10 -0.88
N ALA A 116 2.13 4.87 -1.90
CA ALA A 116 1.56 4.33 -3.14
C ALA A 116 2.57 3.47 -3.91
N GLN A 117 3.81 3.91 -4.02
CA GLN A 117 4.89 3.12 -4.63
C GLN A 117 5.13 1.80 -3.87
N LYS A 118 5.16 1.85 -2.54
CA LYS A 118 5.29 0.63 -1.71
C LYS A 118 4.09 -0.31 -1.89
N LEU A 119 2.87 0.21 -1.84
CA LEU A 119 1.66 -0.58 -2.05
C LEU A 119 1.68 -1.26 -3.42
N LYS A 120 2.05 -0.52 -4.47
CA LYS A 120 2.12 -1.04 -5.82
C LYS A 120 3.20 -2.11 -5.99
N ALA A 121 4.41 -1.85 -5.50
CA ALA A 121 5.48 -2.84 -5.51
C ALA A 121 5.10 -4.10 -4.72
N TRP A 122 4.42 -3.93 -3.59
CA TRP A 122 3.95 -5.04 -2.76
C TRP A 122 2.93 -5.91 -3.50
N THR A 123 1.91 -5.31 -4.14
CA THR A 123 0.89 -6.06 -4.90
C THR A 123 1.46 -6.76 -6.12
N GLU A 124 2.46 -6.17 -6.79
CA GLU A 124 3.14 -6.78 -7.94
C GLU A 124 4.09 -7.92 -7.54
N SER A 125 4.67 -7.86 -6.34
CA SER A 125 5.64 -8.86 -5.87
C SER A 125 5.02 -10.17 -5.40
N LYS A 126 3.68 -10.26 -5.29
CA LYS A 126 2.99 -11.39 -4.66
C LYS A 126 1.88 -11.95 -5.54
N ASN A 127 1.72 -13.28 -5.52
CA ASN A 127 0.54 -13.93 -6.07
C ASN A 127 -0.58 -13.90 -5.01
N ILE A 128 -1.47 -12.91 -5.11
CA ILE A 128 -2.45 -12.63 -4.07
C ILE A 128 -3.79 -13.29 -4.40
N THR A 129 -4.28 -14.11 -3.48
CA THR A 129 -5.73 -14.37 -3.32
C THR A 129 -6.21 -13.50 -2.17
N TYR A 130 -7.18 -12.63 -2.40
CA TYR A 130 -7.62 -11.64 -1.42
C TYR A 130 -9.04 -11.94 -0.94
N LYS A 131 -9.22 -11.99 0.39
CA LYS A 131 -10.54 -12.06 1.04
C LYS A 131 -10.98 -10.63 1.41
N PRO A 132 -11.89 -10.02 0.62
CA PRO A 132 -12.40 -8.69 0.93
C PRO A 132 -13.24 -8.69 2.20
N ARG A 133 -13.47 -7.50 2.77
CA ARG A 133 -14.33 -7.35 3.96
C ARG A 133 -15.77 -7.84 3.72
N VAL A 134 -16.24 -7.71 2.48
CA VAL A 134 -17.56 -8.14 2.04
C VAL A 134 -17.39 -8.94 0.76
N GLY A 135 -17.92 -10.17 0.76
CA GLY A 135 -17.94 -11.05 -0.41
C GLY A 135 -16.99 -12.24 -0.32
N GLU A 136 -16.87 -12.93 -1.45
CA GLU A 136 -15.99 -14.09 -1.60
C GLU A 136 -14.56 -13.71 -1.96
N SER A 137 -13.65 -14.64 -1.74
CA SER A 137 -12.25 -14.48 -2.10
C SER A 137 -12.08 -14.32 -3.60
N ILE A 138 -11.16 -13.45 -3.98
CA ILE A 138 -10.87 -13.13 -5.38
C ILE A 138 -9.39 -13.35 -5.70
N SER A 139 -9.11 -13.70 -6.95
CA SER A 139 -7.76 -13.91 -7.48
C SER A 139 -7.63 -13.32 -8.90
N GLY A 140 -6.40 -13.11 -9.36
CA GLY A 140 -6.13 -12.63 -10.72
C GLY A 140 -6.26 -11.11 -10.89
N ALA A 141 -6.59 -10.67 -12.11
CA ALA A 141 -6.43 -9.29 -12.56
C ALA A 141 -7.30 -8.23 -11.83
N SER A 142 -8.27 -8.65 -11.01
CA SER A 142 -9.14 -7.74 -10.23
C SER A 142 -8.69 -7.53 -8.78
N VAL A 143 -7.73 -8.33 -8.29
CA VAL A 143 -7.32 -8.31 -6.88
C VAL A 143 -6.75 -6.97 -6.46
N GLU A 144 -5.85 -6.41 -7.27
CA GLU A 144 -5.18 -5.16 -6.97
C GLU A 144 -6.18 -4.00 -6.84
N ALA A 145 -7.08 -3.85 -7.82
CA ALA A 145 -8.12 -2.83 -7.79
C ALA A 145 -9.01 -2.96 -6.53
N LYS A 146 -9.38 -4.19 -6.16
CA LYS A 146 -10.21 -4.43 -4.97
C LYS A 146 -9.46 -4.13 -3.66
N ILE A 147 -8.16 -4.41 -3.60
CA ILE A 147 -7.29 -4.00 -2.48
C ILE A 147 -7.29 -2.47 -2.37
N PHE A 148 -7.17 -1.75 -3.48
CA PHE A 148 -7.17 -0.28 -3.46
C PHE A 148 -8.52 0.27 -2.98
N ASP A 149 -9.63 -0.27 -3.48
CA ASP A 149 -10.98 0.12 -3.07
C ASP A 149 -11.23 -0.11 -1.58
N ASP A 150 -10.87 -1.30 -1.07
CA ASP A 150 -11.05 -1.65 0.35
C ASP A 150 -10.13 -0.79 1.23
N LEU A 151 -8.88 -0.55 0.82
CA LEU A 151 -7.95 0.30 1.54
C LEU A 151 -8.45 1.73 1.63
N GLU A 152 -8.92 2.29 0.51
CA GLU A 152 -9.47 3.64 0.45
C GLU A 152 -10.70 3.79 1.35
N SER A 153 -11.58 2.78 1.36
CA SER A 153 -12.77 2.74 2.20
C SER A 153 -12.43 2.63 3.69
N ILE A 154 -11.43 1.81 4.07
CA ILE A 154 -11.08 1.58 5.48
C ILE A 154 -10.31 2.78 6.06
N ILE A 155 -9.36 3.33 5.30
CA ILE A 155 -8.66 4.57 5.69
C ILE A 155 -9.68 5.69 5.84
N ASP A 156 -10.63 5.80 4.92
CA ASP A 156 -11.66 6.83 4.91
C ASP A 156 -11.04 8.23 4.94
N ASN A 157 -11.28 9.02 5.98
CA ASN A 157 -10.75 10.36 6.19
C ASN A 157 -9.53 10.40 7.13
N LYS A 158 -9.01 9.24 7.54
CA LYS A 158 -7.89 9.17 8.49
C LYS A 158 -6.59 9.54 7.80
N LYS A 159 -5.73 10.27 8.51
CA LYS A 159 -4.38 10.57 8.07
C LYS A 159 -3.49 9.34 8.24
N VAL A 160 -2.79 8.96 7.17
CA VAL A 160 -1.76 7.93 7.21
C VAL A 160 -0.44 8.59 7.59
N LEU A 161 0.16 8.12 8.68
CA LEU A 161 1.44 8.63 9.18
C LEU A 161 2.61 7.95 8.49
N GLU A 162 2.49 6.65 8.23
CA GLU A 162 3.57 5.83 7.69
C GLU A 162 3.02 4.61 6.94
N THR A 163 3.72 4.22 5.88
CA THR A 163 3.51 2.97 5.15
C THR A 163 4.80 2.15 5.15
N LEU A 164 4.74 0.93 5.65
CA LEU A 164 5.90 0.04 5.82
C LEU A 164 5.56 -1.41 5.47
N GLU A 165 6.57 -2.18 5.10
CA GLU A 165 6.50 -3.64 4.97
C GLU A 165 7.38 -4.23 6.06
N ASP A 166 6.86 -5.21 6.79
CA ASP A 166 7.63 -5.85 7.85
C ASP A 166 8.47 -7.04 7.36
N GLU A 167 9.24 -7.63 8.28
CA GLU A 167 10.10 -8.78 7.99
C GLU A 167 9.33 -10.03 7.53
N GLN A 168 8.02 -10.10 7.79
CA GLN A 168 7.13 -11.18 7.33
C GLN A 168 6.48 -10.86 5.96
N GLY A 169 6.82 -9.72 5.35
CA GLY A 169 6.25 -9.27 4.08
C GLY A 169 4.80 -8.80 4.18
N ARG A 170 4.32 -8.44 5.38
CA ARG A 170 3.00 -7.83 5.57
C ARG A 170 3.10 -6.34 5.30
N LEU A 171 2.11 -5.75 4.62
CA LEU A 171 2.07 -4.31 4.37
C LEU A 171 1.25 -3.62 5.46
N LEU A 172 1.77 -2.56 6.06
CA LEU A 172 1.17 -1.85 7.18
C LEU A 172 0.99 -0.37 6.86
N PHE A 173 -0.13 0.19 7.34
CA PHE A 173 -0.45 1.62 7.30
C PHE A 173 -0.74 2.09 8.71
N VAL A 174 0.10 2.98 9.22
CA VAL A 174 -0.08 3.60 10.54
C VAL A 174 -1.03 4.77 10.41
N LEU A 175 -2.16 4.73 11.12
CA LEU A 175 -3.22 5.72 11.03
C LEU A 175 -3.24 6.59 12.29
N GLU A 176 -3.29 7.90 12.07
CA GLU A 176 -3.40 8.88 13.15
C GLU A 176 -4.77 8.79 13.83
N ARG A 177 -4.76 8.88 15.16
CA ARG A 177 -5.96 9.10 15.97
C ARG A 177 -5.65 10.20 16.97
N PRO A 178 -5.97 11.47 16.67
CA PRO A 178 -5.59 12.59 17.52
C PRO A 178 -6.03 12.39 18.98
N GLY A 179 -5.09 12.57 19.91
CA GLY A 179 -5.32 12.38 21.34
C GLY A 179 -5.56 10.93 21.78
N GLN A 180 -5.36 9.94 20.91
CA GLN A 180 -5.63 8.54 21.17
C GLN A 180 -4.49 7.64 20.68
N THR A 181 -4.52 6.38 21.08
CA THR A 181 -3.65 5.35 20.53
C THR A 181 -3.85 5.25 19.03
N HIS A 182 -2.80 4.99 18.28
CA HIS A 182 -2.86 4.84 16.84
C HIS A 182 -3.76 3.66 16.44
N GLN A 183 -4.00 3.58 15.14
CA GLN A 183 -4.52 2.40 14.47
C GLN A 183 -3.44 1.90 13.52
N VAL A 184 -3.34 0.59 13.31
CA VAL A 184 -2.49 0.04 12.25
C VAL A 184 -3.35 -0.89 11.41
N LEU A 185 -3.48 -0.55 10.14
CA LEU A 185 -4.12 -1.39 9.15
C LEU A 185 -3.07 -2.25 8.48
N THR A 186 -3.27 -3.57 8.46
CA THR A 186 -2.30 -4.50 7.88
C THR A 186 -2.95 -5.36 6.80
N LEU A 187 -2.28 -5.50 5.64
CA LEU A 187 -2.52 -6.59 4.70
C LEU A 187 -1.60 -7.75 5.07
N HIS A 188 -2.20 -8.88 5.45
CA HIS A 188 -1.46 -10.06 5.89
C HIS A 188 -2.16 -11.35 5.43
N PRO A 189 -1.42 -12.46 5.33
CA PRO A 189 -2.02 -13.76 5.04
C PRO A 189 -2.84 -14.28 6.24
N THR A 190 -3.79 -15.17 5.95
CA THR A 190 -4.53 -15.99 6.90
C THR A 190 -3.95 -17.42 6.95
N ASN A 191 -4.48 -18.26 7.83
CA ASN A 191 -4.14 -19.68 7.84
C ASN A 191 -4.54 -20.44 6.56
N SER A 192 -5.49 -19.92 5.78
CA SER A 192 -5.90 -20.45 4.48
C SER A 192 -4.99 -19.99 3.34
N GLY A 193 -4.01 -19.11 3.61
CA GLY A 193 -3.10 -18.55 2.62
C GLY A 193 -3.66 -17.35 1.85
N GLU A 194 -4.89 -16.94 2.14
CA GLU A 194 -5.51 -15.76 1.55
C GLU A 194 -5.03 -14.51 2.27
N PHE A 195 -4.86 -13.40 1.56
CA PHE A 195 -4.59 -12.10 2.16
C PHE A 195 -5.89 -11.43 2.59
N LYS A 196 -5.85 -10.73 3.72
CA LYS A 196 -6.94 -9.87 4.16
C LYS A 196 -6.39 -8.59 4.80
N MET A 197 -7.27 -7.59 4.93
CA MET A 197 -7.01 -6.40 5.71
C MET A 197 -7.55 -6.54 7.13
N THR A 198 -6.72 -6.27 8.14
CA THR A 198 -7.13 -6.19 9.54
C THR A 198 -6.73 -4.84 10.12
N MET A 199 -7.70 -4.16 10.74
CA MET A 199 -7.44 -2.98 11.57
C MET A 199 -7.12 -3.43 12.99
N PHE A 200 -5.89 -3.19 13.41
CA PHE A 200 -5.48 -3.40 14.80
C PHE A 200 -5.66 -2.11 15.59
N GLN A 201 -6.44 -2.21 16.66
CA GLN A 201 -6.67 -1.12 17.60
C GLN A 201 -6.88 -1.71 19.00
N PRO A 202 -6.23 -1.15 20.03
CA PRO A 202 -5.33 0.01 19.98
C PRO A 202 -3.93 -0.34 19.41
N ALA A 203 -3.23 0.64 18.83
CA ALA A 203 -1.81 0.57 18.48
C ALA A 203 -1.03 1.67 19.22
N TYR A 204 0.19 1.37 19.66
CA TYR A 204 0.94 2.22 20.56
C TYR A 204 1.18 3.64 20.00
N ASN A 205 0.93 4.66 20.81
CA ASN A 205 1.23 6.06 20.48
C ASN A 205 2.16 6.65 21.57
N PRO A 206 3.45 6.85 21.28
CA PRO A 206 4.40 7.36 22.28
C PRO A 206 4.08 8.78 22.75
N ASN A 207 3.36 9.58 21.95
CA ASN A 207 3.02 10.96 22.30
C ASN A 207 1.99 11.05 23.44
N LEU A 208 1.29 9.96 23.75
CA LEU A 208 0.34 9.94 24.87
C LEU A 208 1.00 9.70 26.23
N ASN A 209 2.26 9.26 26.26
CA ASN A 209 2.98 8.95 27.48
C ASN A 209 4.40 9.52 27.46
N PRO A 210 4.55 10.86 27.50
CA PRO A 210 5.87 11.48 27.51
C PRO A 210 6.73 11.07 28.71
N ASN A 211 6.12 10.60 29.80
CA ASN A 211 6.81 10.18 31.02
C ASN A 211 7.39 8.76 30.95
N ILE A 212 6.98 7.95 29.96
CA ILE A 212 7.50 6.61 29.73
C ILE A 212 8.24 6.64 28.40
N SER A 213 9.56 6.87 28.48
CA SER A 213 10.41 6.94 27.29
C SER A 213 10.65 5.54 26.74
N VAL A 214 9.72 5.06 25.92
CA VAL A 214 9.79 3.79 25.17
C VAL A 214 9.44 4.08 23.72
N LEU A 215 10.20 3.47 22.81
CA LEU A 215 9.97 3.66 21.36
C LEU A 215 8.86 2.72 20.89
N PRO A 216 8.15 3.03 19.79
CA PRO A 216 7.33 2.04 19.14
C PRO A 216 8.22 0.96 18.52
N SER A 217 7.77 -0.29 18.64
CA SER A 217 8.25 -1.45 17.87
C SER A 217 8.27 -1.17 16.36
N THR A 218 8.97 -2.01 15.59
CA THR A 218 9.06 -1.89 14.12
C THR A 218 7.68 -1.87 13.46
N ASN A 219 6.74 -2.70 13.92
CA ASN A 219 5.39 -2.80 13.34
C ASN A 219 4.39 -1.83 14.00
N LYS A 220 4.87 -0.98 14.91
CA LYS A 220 4.15 0.16 15.52
C LYS A 220 2.92 -0.21 16.35
N LEU A 221 2.66 -1.50 16.59
CA LEU A 221 1.51 -1.90 17.39
C LEU A 221 1.79 -1.76 18.87
N VAL A 222 3.02 -2.02 19.30
CA VAL A 222 3.39 -2.10 20.72
C VAL A 222 4.59 -1.21 21.09
N PRO A 223 4.74 -0.80 22.36
CA PRO A 223 5.99 -0.24 22.87
C PRO A 223 7.12 -1.28 22.85
N ASP A 224 8.34 -0.87 22.52
CA ASP A 224 9.54 -1.69 22.65
C ASP A 224 10.37 -1.19 23.85
N TYR A 225 10.54 -2.04 24.86
CA TYR A 225 11.23 -1.71 26.09
C TYR A 225 12.73 -1.96 26.02
N LYS A 226 13.26 -2.41 24.87
CA LYS A 226 14.68 -2.68 24.66
C LYS A 226 15.54 -1.50 25.14
N GLY A 227 16.46 -1.79 26.05
CA GLY A 227 17.42 -0.82 26.57
C GLY A 227 16.83 0.22 27.53
N THR A 228 15.57 0.07 27.93
CA THR A 228 14.94 0.96 28.92
C THR A 228 15.05 0.39 30.33
N ARG A 229 14.87 1.26 31.34
CA ARG A 229 14.85 0.83 32.77
C ARG A 229 13.69 -0.11 33.12
N TYR A 230 12.70 -0.22 32.24
CA TYR A 230 11.50 -1.03 32.47
C TYR A 230 11.70 -2.48 32.05
N MET A 231 12.70 -2.79 31.23
CA MET A 231 12.97 -4.15 30.80
C MET A 231 13.69 -4.93 31.90
N HIS A 232 13.24 -6.16 32.18
CA HIS A 232 13.88 -7.01 33.18
C HIS A 232 15.36 -7.27 32.80
N PRO A 233 16.31 -7.22 33.75
CA PRO A 233 17.73 -7.45 33.46
C PRO A 233 18.02 -8.77 32.75
N ASP A 234 17.38 -9.87 33.18
CA ASP A 234 17.56 -11.19 32.55
C ASP A 234 17.10 -11.25 31.08
N ASN A 235 16.18 -10.37 30.69
CA ASN A 235 15.76 -10.24 29.30
C ASN A 235 16.93 -9.77 28.42
N THR A 236 17.85 -8.96 28.96
CA THR A 236 19.06 -8.46 28.27
C THR A 236 19.97 -9.60 27.81
N ALA A 237 20.08 -10.67 28.60
CA ALA A 237 20.87 -11.85 28.24
C ALA A 237 20.32 -12.56 26.98
N TYR A 238 19.02 -12.41 26.70
CA TYR A 238 18.37 -12.96 25.51
C TYR A 238 18.35 -12.03 24.30
N LEU A 239 18.60 -10.73 24.50
CA LEU A 239 18.68 -9.78 23.38
C LEU A 239 19.79 -10.18 22.39
N ALA A 240 20.93 -10.67 22.86
CA ALA A 240 22.01 -11.13 21.97
C ALA A 240 21.63 -12.36 21.13
N LYS A 241 20.66 -13.18 21.59
CA LYS A 241 20.29 -14.46 20.95
C LYS A 241 19.14 -14.32 19.93
N ASN A 242 18.36 -13.24 20.00
CA ASN A 242 17.15 -13.06 19.19
C ASN A 242 17.10 -11.65 18.58
N ASN A 243 18.20 -11.23 17.93
CA ASN A 243 18.33 -9.95 17.22
C ASN A 243 17.90 -8.71 18.03
N GLY A 244 18.06 -8.78 19.35
CA GLY A 244 17.73 -7.70 20.27
C GLY A 244 16.25 -7.49 20.52
N LYS A 245 15.36 -8.46 20.24
CA LYS A 245 13.90 -8.28 20.37
C LYS A 245 13.33 -8.78 21.72
N GLY A 246 13.93 -9.81 22.33
CA GLY A 246 13.44 -10.46 23.56
C GLY A 246 13.52 -11.98 23.47
N ILE A 247 12.70 -12.72 24.22
CA ILE A 247 12.66 -14.19 24.13
C ILE A 247 11.64 -14.62 23.07
N LEU A 248 12.03 -15.55 22.19
CA LEU A 248 11.12 -16.13 21.19
C LEU A 248 10.41 -17.35 21.80
N ILE A 249 9.08 -17.39 21.75
CA ILE A 249 8.26 -18.52 22.23
C ILE A 249 7.37 -19.08 21.13
N GLU A 250 7.12 -20.40 21.16
CA GLU A 250 5.99 -21.00 20.46
C GLU A 250 4.71 -20.62 21.23
N MET A 251 3.77 -19.94 20.59
CA MET A 251 2.53 -19.48 21.22
C MET A 251 1.66 -20.68 21.59
N GLN A 252 1.18 -20.71 22.83
CA GLN A 252 0.47 -21.84 23.44
C GLN A 252 -1.05 -21.70 23.38
N GLY A 253 -1.53 -20.62 22.76
CA GLY A 253 -2.95 -20.33 22.56
C GLY A 253 -3.68 -19.73 23.77
N THR A 254 -2.99 -19.54 24.91
CA THR A 254 -3.50 -18.75 26.05
C THR A 254 -2.42 -17.89 26.66
N ARG A 255 -2.78 -16.70 27.19
CA ARG A 255 -1.77 -15.77 27.74
C ARG A 255 -1.03 -16.39 28.92
N ALA A 256 -1.75 -17.08 29.79
CA ALA A 256 -1.16 -17.74 30.96
C ALA A 256 -0.15 -18.84 30.57
N LYS A 257 -0.41 -19.59 29.50
CA LYS A 257 0.52 -20.59 28.99
C LYS A 257 1.72 -19.95 28.31
N ASP A 258 1.52 -18.88 27.53
CA ASP A 258 2.63 -18.11 26.95
C ASP A 258 3.56 -17.56 28.04
N PHE A 259 2.99 -17.04 29.13
CA PHE A 259 3.75 -16.53 30.28
C PHE A 259 4.54 -17.65 30.96
N SER A 260 3.94 -18.83 31.10
CA SER A 260 4.60 -20.01 31.69
C SER A 260 5.78 -20.49 30.83
N GLU A 261 5.61 -20.57 29.51
CA GLU A 261 6.69 -20.92 28.57
C GLU A 261 7.77 -19.83 28.55
N SER A 262 7.38 -18.57 28.66
CA SER A 262 8.29 -17.42 28.73
C SER A 262 9.20 -17.49 29.96
N PHE A 263 8.65 -17.72 31.15
CA PHE A 263 9.43 -17.92 32.38
C PHE A 263 10.36 -19.13 32.27
N LYS A 264 9.86 -20.25 31.74
CA LYS A 264 10.66 -21.46 31.52
C LYS A 264 11.86 -21.20 30.61
N LYS A 265 11.68 -20.43 29.53
CA LYS A 265 12.78 -20.04 28.64
C LYS A 265 13.74 -19.07 29.33
N LEU A 266 13.22 -18.07 30.05
CA LEU A 266 14.06 -17.10 30.74
C LEU A 266 14.89 -17.74 31.87
N GLY A 267 14.41 -18.84 32.44
CA GLY A 267 15.11 -19.60 33.50
C GLY A 267 14.86 -19.05 34.91
N ILE A 268 13.81 -18.25 35.09
CA ILE A 268 13.42 -17.68 36.39
C ILE A 268 12.01 -18.11 36.78
N LYS A 269 11.68 -18.00 38.07
CA LYS A 269 10.36 -18.26 38.62
C LYS A 269 9.50 -17.01 38.58
N ALA A 270 8.20 -17.18 38.40
CA ALA A 270 7.24 -16.06 38.46
C ALA A 270 7.30 -15.30 39.80
N SER A 271 7.62 -15.98 40.91
CA SER A 271 7.79 -15.38 42.24
C SER A 271 9.00 -14.43 42.34
N GLU A 272 9.94 -14.50 41.40
CA GLU A 272 11.13 -13.64 41.38
C GLU A 272 10.88 -12.33 40.60
N ALA A 273 9.74 -12.22 39.91
CA ALA A 273 9.40 -11.10 39.03
C ALA A 273 7.97 -10.59 39.27
N THR A 274 7.56 -10.48 40.53
CA THR A 274 6.17 -10.16 40.93
C THR A 274 5.72 -8.75 40.54
N ASP A 275 6.65 -7.83 40.34
CA ASP A 275 6.45 -6.47 39.87
C ASP A 275 6.50 -6.36 38.33
N TYR A 276 6.78 -7.46 37.63
CA TYR A 276 6.85 -7.52 36.17
C TYR A 276 5.63 -8.20 35.56
N THR A 277 5.42 -7.92 34.28
CA THR A 277 4.44 -8.58 33.42
C THR A 277 5.06 -8.92 32.08
N TRP A 278 4.53 -9.95 31.44
CA TRP A 278 4.96 -10.35 30.12
C TRP A 278 4.27 -9.51 29.05
N HIS A 279 5.07 -8.93 28.18
CA HIS A 279 4.67 -8.09 27.07
C HIS A 279 4.86 -8.86 25.75
N HIS A 280 3.75 -9.14 25.05
CA HIS A 280 3.78 -9.73 23.71
C HIS A 280 4.18 -8.67 22.67
N MET A 281 5.29 -8.90 21.97
CA MET A 281 5.71 -8.08 20.82
C MET A 281 4.75 -8.25 19.64
N ASP A 282 4.91 -7.48 18.57
CA ASP A 282 4.05 -7.48 17.38
C ASP A 282 4.67 -8.15 16.15
N ASP A 283 5.44 -9.20 16.40
CA ASP A 283 6.19 -9.99 15.43
C ASP A 283 5.66 -11.42 15.26
N PHE A 284 4.34 -11.59 15.37
CA PHE A 284 3.69 -12.88 15.15
C PHE A 284 4.08 -13.45 13.78
N GLN A 285 4.56 -14.69 13.78
CA GLN A 285 4.98 -15.40 12.58
C GLN A 285 4.73 -16.91 12.70
N ILE A 286 4.66 -17.57 11.55
CA ILE A 286 4.63 -19.03 11.46
C ILE A 286 6.03 -19.53 11.10
N ILE A 287 6.63 -20.36 11.95
CA ILE A 287 7.91 -21.03 11.70
C ILE A 287 7.64 -22.53 11.75
N ASP A 288 7.96 -23.24 10.67
CA ASP A 288 7.74 -24.70 10.53
C ASP A 288 6.30 -25.13 10.89
N GLY A 289 5.31 -24.35 10.43
CA GLY A 289 3.89 -24.61 10.67
C GLY A 289 3.38 -24.28 12.06
N LYS A 290 4.22 -23.68 12.93
CA LYS A 290 3.87 -23.35 14.31
C LYS A 290 3.87 -21.85 14.58
N PRO A 291 2.98 -21.34 15.45
CA PRO A 291 2.90 -19.92 15.78
C PRO A 291 4.00 -19.50 16.76
N TYR A 292 4.73 -18.43 16.44
CA TYR A 292 5.74 -17.84 17.32
C TYR A 292 5.53 -16.34 17.50
N CYS A 293 5.98 -15.83 18.65
CA CYS A 293 6.13 -14.40 18.91
C CYS A 293 7.30 -14.15 19.87
N THR A 294 7.78 -12.90 19.88
CA THR A 294 8.74 -12.45 20.89
C THR A 294 8.01 -11.91 22.13
N MET A 295 8.59 -12.15 23.30
CA MET A 295 8.12 -11.67 24.59
C MET A 295 9.19 -10.81 25.29
N GLN A 296 8.76 -9.76 25.97
CA GLN A 296 9.60 -8.97 26.86
C GLN A 296 9.04 -9.04 28.29
N LEU A 297 9.87 -9.37 29.28
CA LEU A 297 9.50 -9.22 30.68
C LEU A 297 9.74 -7.77 31.09
N VAL A 298 8.70 -7.07 31.51
CA VAL A 298 8.73 -5.61 31.72
C VAL A 298 8.05 -5.22 33.03
N LEU A 299 8.55 -4.17 33.67
CA LEU A 299 7.96 -3.62 34.89
C LEU A 299 6.49 -3.25 34.63
N SER A 300 5.60 -3.66 35.52
CA SER A 300 4.17 -3.40 35.41
C SER A 300 3.85 -1.91 35.42
N GLU A 301 4.66 -1.11 36.14
CA GLU A 301 4.59 0.36 36.11
C GLU A 301 4.95 0.95 34.74
N GLY A 302 5.72 0.26 33.90
CA GLY A 302 6.02 0.70 32.54
C GLY A 302 4.98 0.24 31.53
N HIS A 303 4.34 -0.91 31.77
CA HIS A 303 3.47 -1.58 30.80
C HIS A 303 2.05 -0.98 30.68
N GLY A 304 1.57 -0.31 31.72
CA GLY A 304 0.20 0.23 31.76
C GLY A 304 -0.49 0.05 33.12
N GLY A 305 0.26 0.18 34.21
CA GLY A 305 -0.31 0.23 35.56
C GLY A 305 -1.28 1.40 35.76
N SER A 306 -1.96 1.41 36.91
CA SER A 306 -2.94 2.43 37.28
C SER A 306 -2.38 3.86 37.08
N GLY A 307 -3.09 4.68 36.31
CA GLY A 307 -2.73 6.08 36.06
C GLY A 307 -1.93 6.34 34.78
N ILE A 308 -1.63 5.30 33.99
CA ILE A 308 -0.92 5.43 32.71
C ILE A 308 -1.92 5.36 31.56
N THR A 309 -2.07 6.47 30.84
CA THR A 309 -2.89 6.55 29.62
C THR A 309 -2.08 5.99 28.44
N GLY A 310 -2.63 5.88 27.23
CA GLY A 310 -1.85 5.66 25.99
C GLY A 310 -1.00 4.37 25.80
N MET A 311 -0.83 3.52 26.82
CA MET A 311 -0.04 2.28 26.72
C MET A 311 -0.85 1.09 26.19
N ALA A 312 -2.14 1.26 25.93
CA ALA A 312 -2.97 0.21 25.35
C ALA A 312 -2.48 -0.14 23.93
N HIS A 313 -2.31 -1.43 23.64
CA HIS A 313 -1.75 -1.92 22.38
C HIS A 313 -2.31 -3.30 21.97
N SER A 314 -2.06 -3.68 20.72
CA SER A 314 -2.47 -4.96 20.13
C SER A 314 -1.25 -5.73 19.61
N GLY A 315 -0.61 -6.53 20.46
CA GLY A 315 0.56 -7.32 20.06
C GLY A 315 0.23 -8.61 19.29
N SER A 316 1.15 -9.56 19.32
CA SER A 316 1.08 -10.85 18.60
C SER A 316 -0.18 -11.65 18.88
N VAL A 317 -0.80 -11.51 20.06
CA VAL A 317 -2.10 -12.13 20.37
C VAL A 317 -3.19 -11.70 19.39
N ALA A 318 -3.23 -10.41 19.03
CA ALA A 318 -4.20 -9.90 18.06
C ALA A 318 -3.87 -10.37 16.64
N GLN A 319 -2.59 -10.42 16.28
CA GLN A 319 -2.13 -10.92 14.99
C GLN A 319 -2.43 -12.42 14.83
N TRP A 320 -2.25 -13.24 15.87
CA TRP A 320 -2.63 -14.65 15.89
C TRP A 320 -4.13 -14.84 15.65
N LYS A 321 -4.96 -14.10 16.39
CA LYS A 321 -6.42 -14.08 16.17
C LYS A 321 -6.78 -13.74 14.74
N ALA A 322 -6.13 -12.72 14.18
CA ALA A 322 -6.37 -12.29 12.81
C ALA A 322 -5.95 -13.35 11.79
N TYR A 323 -4.82 -14.03 12.01
CA TYR A 323 -4.31 -15.10 11.15
C TYR A 323 -5.23 -16.33 11.13
N PHE A 324 -5.65 -16.80 12.31
CA PHE A 324 -6.53 -17.96 12.45
C PHE A 324 -8.03 -17.66 12.28
N GLY A 325 -8.42 -16.39 12.19
CA GLY A 325 -9.82 -15.98 12.04
C GLY A 325 -10.67 -16.23 13.30
N ILE A 326 -10.06 -16.20 14.48
CA ILE A 326 -10.73 -16.49 15.76
C ILE A 326 -10.86 -15.22 16.62
N THR A 327 -11.91 -15.14 17.44
CA THR A 327 -12.20 -13.95 18.27
C THR A 327 -11.61 -14.04 19.68
N ILE A 328 -11.35 -15.26 20.17
CA ILE A 328 -10.90 -15.52 21.54
C ILE A 328 -9.48 -16.08 21.53
N TYR A 329 -8.61 -15.49 22.36
CA TYR A 329 -7.32 -16.05 22.76
C TYR A 329 -7.55 -16.45 24.22
N PRO A 330 -7.91 -17.72 24.48
CA PRO A 330 -8.40 -18.13 25.78
C PRO A 330 -7.41 -17.90 26.93
#